data_AF-A0A479ZZ43-F1
#
_entry.id   AF-A0A479ZZ43-F1
#
_cell.length_a   1.000
_cell.length_b   1.000
_cell.length_c   1.000
_cell.angle_alpha   90.00
_cell.angle_beta   90.00
_cell.angle_gamma   90.00
#
_symmetry.space_group_name_H-M   'P 1'
#
loop_
_entity.id
_entity.type
_entity.pdbx_description
1 polymer ?
#
loop_
_entity_poly.entity_id
_entity_poly.type
_entity_poly.pdbx_seq_one_letter_code
_entity_poly.pdbx_strand_id
1 'polypeptide(L)'
;MGENNDNKKLLRQSLDAINEQEERKKADKIVRLSRLNITIAVLLSLLIPLAGYCYTRRWKALLWLGLSLGVTGAIIGLSSSTEEEAMERGFAIGSIASLIAPIDNGLAISRAKKQIEDINN
;
A
#
# COMPACT_ATOMS: atom_id res chain seq x y z
N MET A 1 42.23 -2.89 22.40
CA MET A 1 41.80 -3.18 21.00
C MET A 1 40.71 -4.25 20.88
N GLY A 2 40.43 -5.07 21.91
CA GLY A 2 39.37 -6.11 21.87
C GLY A 2 37.92 -5.59 21.93
N GLU A 3 37.64 -4.61 22.79
CA GLU A 3 36.29 -4.04 23.00
C GLU A 3 35.59 -3.52 21.73
N ASN A 4 36.35 -2.92 20.81
CA ASN A 4 35.81 -2.38 19.56
C ASN A 4 35.39 -3.51 18.59
N ASN A 5 36.08 -4.66 18.64
CA ASN A 5 35.79 -5.79 17.76
C ASN A 5 34.57 -6.57 18.28
N ASP A 6 34.42 -6.69 19.59
CA ASP A 6 33.26 -7.33 20.24
C ASP A 6 31.98 -6.50 20.04
N ASN A 7 32.06 -5.17 20.20
CA ASN A 7 30.94 -4.27 19.91
C ASN A 7 30.51 -4.34 18.43
N LYS A 8 31.48 -4.40 17.51
CA LYS A 8 31.19 -4.56 16.07
C LYS A 8 30.53 -5.91 15.76
N LYS A 9 30.90 -6.97 16.48
CA LYS A 9 30.28 -8.30 16.34
C LYS A 9 28.85 -8.31 16.88
N LEU A 10 28.61 -7.71 18.04
CA LEU A 10 27.27 -7.56 18.62
C LEU A 10 26.34 -6.73 17.73
N LEU A 11 26.85 -5.63 17.15
CA LEU A 11 26.12 -4.80 16.18
C LEU A 11 25.73 -5.59 14.93
N ARG A 12 26.63 -6.42 14.40
CA ARG A 12 26.33 -7.27 13.25
C ARG A 12 25.26 -8.30 13.58
N GLN A 13 25.37 -8.96 14.73
CA GLN A 13 24.37 -9.93 15.17
C GLN A 13 22.98 -9.29 15.38
N SER A 14 22.92 -8.07 15.93
CA SER A 14 21.63 -7.38 16.09
C SER A 14 21.06 -6.92 14.74
N LEU A 15 21.90 -6.45 13.81
CA LEU A 15 21.50 -6.12 12.43
C LEU A 15 20.94 -7.35 11.72
N ASP A 16 21.62 -8.49 11.79
CA ASP A 16 21.18 -9.74 11.16
C ASP A 16 19.84 -10.21 11.76
N ALA A 17 19.67 -10.14 13.08
CA ALA A 17 18.43 -10.49 13.75
C ALA A 17 17.27 -9.55 13.37
N ILE A 18 17.52 -8.25 13.23
CA ILE A 18 16.52 -7.27 12.75
C ILE A 18 16.12 -7.62 11.32
N ASN A 19 17.10 -7.90 10.45
CA ASN A 19 16.85 -8.20 9.05
C ASN A 19 16.04 -9.50 8.90
N GLU A 20 16.37 -10.53 9.67
CA GLU A 20 15.61 -11.79 9.69
C GLU A 20 14.16 -11.57 10.16
N GLN A 21 13.93 -10.74 11.19
CA GLN A 21 12.58 -10.38 11.62
C GLN A 21 11.81 -9.61 10.56
N GLU A 22 12.46 -8.71 9.83
CA GLU A 22 11.82 -8.00 8.73
C GLU A 22 11.43 -8.93 7.58
N GLU A 23 12.32 -9.84 7.18
CA GLU A 23 12.04 -10.82 6.15
C GLU A 23 10.88 -11.75 6.53
N ARG A 24 10.83 -12.22 7.79
CA ARG A 24 9.70 -13.00 8.31
C ARG A 24 8.38 -12.23 8.22
N LYS A 25 8.37 -10.96 8.65
CA LYS A 25 7.17 -10.10 8.55
C LYS A 25 6.72 -9.86 7.11
N LYS A 26 7.66 -9.73 6.17
CA LYS A 26 7.36 -9.61 4.73
C LYS A 26 6.74 -10.90 4.20
N ALA A 27 7.32 -12.05 4.52
CA ALA A 27 6.81 -13.35 4.12
C ALA A 27 5.39 -13.60 4.64
N ASP A 28 5.15 -13.35 5.93
CA ASP A 28 3.81 -13.49 6.55
C ASP A 28 2.77 -12.60 5.85
N LYS A 29 3.17 -11.37 5.49
CA LYS A 29 2.30 -10.44 4.78
C LYS A 29 1.97 -10.94 3.37
N ILE A 30 2.93 -11.49 2.64
CA ILE A 30 2.74 -12.06 1.29
C ILE A 30 1.81 -13.27 1.38
N VAL A 31 2.07 -14.21 2.28
CA VAL A 31 1.23 -15.41 2.50
C VAL A 31 -0.21 -15.01 2.86
N ARG A 32 -0.38 -13.99 3.70
CA ARG A 32 -1.72 -13.53 4.06
C ARG A 32 -2.44 -12.89 2.87
N LEU A 33 -1.76 -12.03 2.11
CA LEU A 33 -2.33 -11.37 0.93
C LEU A 33 -2.70 -12.38 -0.16
N SER A 34 -1.88 -13.40 -0.39
CA SER A 34 -2.13 -14.42 -1.43
C SER A 34 -3.38 -15.25 -1.16
N ARG A 35 -3.78 -15.39 0.11
CA ARG A 35 -5.02 -16.09 0.52
C ARG A 35 -6.29 -15.28 0.31
N LEU A 36 -6.19 -13.97 0.08
CA LEU A 36 -7.36 -13.12 -0.15
C LEU A 36 -7.96 -13.32 -1.54
N ASN A 37 -9.24 -13.01 -1.66
CA ASN A 37 -9.96 -13.04 -2.93
C ASN A 37 -9.87 -11.67 -3.63
N ILE A 38 -9.39 -11.67 -4.88
CA ILE A 38 -9.22 -10.46 -5.70
C ILE A 38 -10.58 -9.78 -5.93
N THR A 39 -11.59 -10.54 -6.32
CA THR A 39 -12.92 -10.00 -6.66
C THR A 39 -13.55 -9.28 -5.46
N ILE A 40 -13.42 -9.86 -4.26
CA ILE A 40 -13.91 -9.24 -3.03
C ILE A 40 -13.16 -7.93 -2.74
N ALA A 41 -11.84 -7.93 -2.86
CA ALA A 41 -11.04 -6.72 -2.64
C ALA A 41 -11.40 -5.59 -3.63
N VAL A 42 -11.58 -5.94 -4.90
CA VAL A 42 -12.00 -5.00 -5.96
C VAL A 42 -13.39 -4.44 -5.68
N LEU A 43 -14.38 -5.30 -5.38
CA LEU A 43 -15.75 -4.86 -5.10
C LEU A 43 -15.83 -3.96 -3.86
N LEU A 44 -15.13 -4.34 -2.78
CA LEU A 44 -15.07 -3.52 -1.57
C LEU A 44 -14.41 -2.16 -1.86
N SER A 45 -13.30 -2.15 -2.60
CA SER A 45 -12.63 -0.90 -2.98
C SER A 45 -13.44 0.00 -3.90
N LEU A 46 -14.28 -0.57 -4.78
CA LEU A 46 -15.12 0.20 -5.68
C LEU A 46 -16.28 0.89 -4.93
N LEU A 47 -16.92 0.18 -4.00
CA LEU A 47 -18.02 0.73 -3.21
C LEU A 47 -17.53 1.73 -2.16
N ILE A 48 -16.48 1.36 -1.43
CA ILE A 48 -15.92 2.15 -0.35
C ILE A 48 -14.40 1.95 -0.38
N PRO A 49 -13.61 2.90 -0.93
CA PRO A 49 -12.15 2.75 -1.06
C PRO A 49 -11.47 2.29 0.24
N LEU A 50 -11.91 2.83 1.37
CA LEU A 50 -11.47 2.46 2.72
C LEU A 50 -11.70 0.98 3.04
N ALA A 51 -12.85 0.40 2.66
CA ALA A 51 -13.19 -0.99 2.95
C ALA A 51 -12.22 -1.98 2.31
N GLY A 52 -11.78 -1.70 1.08
CA GLY A 52 -10.77 -2.54 0.42
C GLY A 52 -9.40 -2.50 1.10
N TYR A 53 -8.97 -1.32 1.58
CA TYR A 53 -7.72 -1.21 2.35
C TYR A 53 -7.82 -1.83 3.75
N CYS A 54 -9.00 -1.80 4.38
CA CYS A 54 -9.27 -2.55 5.61
C CYS A 54 -9.17 -4.06 5.37
N TYR A 55 -9.78 -4.57 4.29
CA TYR A 55 -9.75 -5.98 3.92
C TYR A 55 -8.32 -6.48 3.64
N THR A 56 -7.54 -5.71 2.88
CA THR A 56 -6.12 -6.04 2.61
C THR A 56 -5.20 -5.71 3.78
N ARG A 57 -5.67 -4.95 4.80
CA ARG A 57 -4.89 -4.31 5.88
C ARG A 57 -3.65 -3.56 5.37
N ARG A 58 -3.77 -2.88 4.22
CA ARG A 58 -2.68 -2.10 3.60
C ARG A 58 -2.76 -0.61 3.97
N TRP A 59 -2.72 -0.30 5.27
CA TRP A 59 -2.85 1.07 5.80
C TRP A 59 -1.83 2.07 5.24
N LYS A 60 -0.59 1.64 5.01
CA LYS A 60 0.42 2.49 4.37
C LYS A 60 -0.01 2.93 2.96
N ALA A 61 -0.58 2.02 2.17
CA ALA A 61 -1.05 2.34 0.82
C ALA A 61 -2.27 3.27 0.85
N LEU A 62 -3.18 3.07 1.81
CA LEU A 62 -4.28 4.00 2.06
C LEU A 62 -3.80 5.42 2.38
N LEU A 63 -2.79 5.56 3.24
CA LEU A 63 -2.21 6.87 3.58
C LEU A 63 -1.58 7.54 2.35
N TRP A 64 -0.85 6.78 1.53
CA TRP A 64 -0.31 7.29 0.27
C TRP A 64 -1.40 7.72 -0.70
N LEU A 65 -2.48 6.94 -0.83
CA LEU A 65 -3.63 7.30 -1.64
C LEU A 65 -4.27 8.60 -1.13
N GLY A 66 -4.55 8.69 0.18
CA GLY A 66 -5.11 9.88 0.79
C GLY A 66 -4.23 11.12 0.60
N LEU A 67 -2.92 10.98 0.76
CA LEU A 67 -1.97 12.05 0.50
C LEU A 67 -2.01 12.50 -0.97
N SER A 68 -2.02 11.55 -1.92
CA SER A 68 -2.09 11.87 -3.35
C SER A 68 -3.38 12.58 -3.74
N LEU A 69 -4.52 12.16 -3.18
CA LEU A 69 -5.82 12.80 -3.40
C LEU A 69 -5.86 14.18 -2.74
N GLY A 70 -5.28 14.33 -1.55
CA GLY A 70 -5.18 15.62 -0.86
C GLY A 70 -4.35 16.63 -1.64
N VAL A 71 -3.18 16.23 -2.14
CA VAL A 71 -2.34 17.07 -3.01
C VAL A 71 -3.07 17.44 -4.29
N THR A 72 -3.71 16.47 -4.94
CA THR A 72 -4.49 16.71 -6.16
C THR A 72 -5.64 17.69 -5.90
N GLY A 73 -6.38 17.51 -4.81
CA GLY A 73 -7.45 18.41 -4.40
C GLY A 73 -6.95 19.83 -4.09
N ALA A 74 -5.79 19.97 -3.45
CA ALA A 74 -5.17 21.26 -3.22
C ALA A 74 -4.76 21.95 -4.53
N ILE A 75 -4.19 21.21 -5.50
CA ILE A 75 -3.85 21.75 -6.82
C ILE A 75 -5.11 22.22 -7.56
N ILE A 76 -6.18 21.42 -7.55
CA ILE A 76 -7.46 21.78 -8.17
C ILE A 76 -8.03 23.05 -7.51
N GLY A 77 -8.05 23.12 -6.18
CA GLY A 77 -8.53 24.28 -5.45
C GLY A 77 -7.72 25.55 -5.75
N LEU A 78 -6.40 25.45 -5.82
CA LEU A 78 -5.51 26.58 -6.11
C LEU A 78 -5.53 27.03 -7.58
N SER A 79 -5.88 26.13 -8.51
CA SER A 79 -5.88 26.40 -9.96
C SER A 79 -7.25 26.77 -10.52
N SER A 80 -8.29 26.76 -9.69
CA SER A 80 -9.66 27.08 -10.09
C SER A 80 -10.01 28.51 -9.71
N SER A 81 -10.70 29.20 -10.61
CA SER A 81 -11.08 30.60 -10.42
C SER A 81 -12.36 30.75 -9.57
N THR A 82 -13.18 29.71 -9.54
CA THR A 82 -14.44 29.64 -8.80
C THR A 82 -14.58 28.30 -8.09
N GLU A 83 -15.42 28.25 -7.05
CA GLU A 83 -15.74 27.01 -6.34
C GLU A 83 -16.43 25.98 -7.24
N GLU A 84 -17.27 26.44 -8.17
CA GLU A 84 -18.00 25.59 -9.12
C GLU A 84 -17.03 24.89 -10.08
N GLU A 85 -16.06 25.63 -10.64
CA GLU A 85 -14.99 25.07 -11.48
C GLU A 85 -14.13 24.07 -10.69
N ALA A 86 -13.82 24.36 -9.43
CA ALA A 86 -13.08 23.45 -8.56
C ALA A 86 -13.84 22.15 -8.30
N MET A 87 -15.16 22.24 -8.11
CA MET A 87 -16.02 21.10 -7.87
C MET A 87 -16.19 20.24 -9.13
N GLU A 88 -16.37 20.85 -10.30
CA GLU A 88 -16.46 20.14 -11.59
C GLU A 88 -15.17 19.38 -11.90
N ARG A 89 -14.01 20.04 -11.79
CA ARG A 89 -12.69 19.41 -11.96
C ARG A 89 -12.46 18.33 -10.92
N GLY A 90 -12.83 18.59 -9.67
CA GLY A 90 -12.76 17.64 -8.56
C GLY A 90 -13.59 16.38 -8.83
N PHE A 91 -14.80 16.52 -9.35
CA PHE A 91 -15.66 15.39 -9.71
C PHE A 91 -15.12 14.60 -10.90
N ALA A 92 -14.66 15.28 -11.95
CA ALA A 92 -14.09 14.62 -13.12
C ALA A 92 -12.84 13.79 -12.77
N ILE A 93 -11.90 14.39 -12.04
CA ILE A 93 -10.67 13.73 -11.61
C ILE A 93 -10.98 12.66 -10.56
N GLY A 94 -11.87 12.95 -9.60
CA GLY A 94 -12.29 12.03 -8.55
C GLY A 94 -12.95 10.77 -9.09
N SER A 95 -13.76 10.89 -10.14
CA SER A 95 -14.42 9.76 -10.80
C SER A 95 -13.40 8.76 -11.37
N ILE A 96 -12.33 9.25 -11.99
CA ILE A 96 -11.24 8.40 -12.50
C ILE A 96 -10.41 7.85 -11.33
N ALA A 97 -10.10 8.71 -10.34
CA ALA A 97 -9.30 8.34 -9.19
C ALA A 97 -9.96 7.26 -8.32
N SER A 98 -11.29 7.12 -8.36
CA SER A 98 -12.03 6.06 -7.68
C SER A 98 -11.57 4.64 -8.08
N LEU A 99 -11.03 4.49 -9.30
CA LEU A 99 -10.52 3.22 -9.82
C LEU A 99 -9.14 2.83 -9.25
N ILE A 100 -8.42 3.78 -8.63
CA ILE A 100 -7.06 3.52 -8.12
C ILE A 100 -7.09 2.47 -7.00
N ALA A 101 -8.00 2.61 -6.04
CA ALA A 101 -8.11 1.69 -4.90
C ALA A 101 -8.39 0.23 -5.32
N PRO A 102 -9.39 -0.06 -6.20
CA PRO A 102 -9.63 -1.43 -6.64
C PRO A 102 -8.48 -2.00 -7.47
N ILE A 103 -7.85 -1.21 -8.35
CA ILE A 103 -6.69 -1.64 -9.13
C ILE A 103 -5.51 -1.96 -8.21
N ASP A 104 -5.16 -1.07 -7.28
CA ASP A 104 -4.03 -1.27 -6.36
C ASP A 104 -4.24 -2.50 -5.46
N ASN A 105 -5.43 -2.67 -4.89
CA ASN A 105 -5.71 -3.85 -4.06
C ASN A 105 -5.74 -5.15 -4.87
N GLY A 106 -6.31 -5.14 -6.07
CA GLY A 106 -6.30 -6.30 -6.97
C GLY A 106 -4.89 -6.70 -7.38
N LEU A 107 -4.07 -5.74 -7.80
CA LEU A 107 -2.66 -5.96 -8.16
C LEU A 107 -1.84 -6.48 -6.97
N ALA A 108 -2.07 -5.95 -5.77
CA ALA A 108 -1.34 -6.41 -4.59
C ALA A 108 -1.61 -7.89 -4.25
N ILE A 109 -2.87 -8.32 -4.38
CA ILE A 109 -3.24 -9.73 -4.16
C ILE A 109 -2.68 -10.61 -5.30
N SER A 110 -2.81 -10.18 -6.56
CA SER A 110 -2.28 -10.92 -7.71
C SER A 110 -0.76 -11.12 -7.60
N ARG A 111 -0.01 -10.05 -7.28
CA ARG A 111 1.44 -10.13 -7.07
C ARG A 111 1.80 -11.04 -5.90
N ALA A 112 1.03 -11.04 -4.82
CA ALA A 112 1.26 -11.94 -3.69
C ALA A 112 0.99 -13.41 -4.03
N LYS A 113 -0.06 -13.69 -4.82
CA LYS A 113 -0.33 -15.04 -5.34
C LYS A 113 0.82 -15.53 -6.22
N LYS A 114 1.26 -14.70 -7.18
CA LYS A 114 2.37 -15.03 -8.07
C LYS A 114 3.66 -15.31 -7.30
N GLN A 115 4.01 -14.50 -6.29
CA GLN A 115 5.20 -14.75 -5.47
C GLN A 115 5.15 -16.09 -4.73
N ILE A 116 3.97 -16.52 -4.24
CA ILE A 116 3.84 -17.83 -3.59
C ILE A 116 3.94 -18.97 -4.61
N GLU A 117 3.40 -18.79 -5.81
CA GLU A 117 3.52 -19.74 -6.91
C GLU A 117 4.99 -19.91 -7.34
N ASP A 118 5.72 -18.80 -7.50
CA ASP A 118 7.15 -18.79 -7.84
C ASP A 118 8.03 -19.43 -6.74
N ILE A 119 7.59 -19.42 -5.48
CA ILE A 119 8.29 -20.09 -4.35
C ILE A 119 8.01 -21.60 -4.33
N ASN A 120 6.85 -22.03 -4.84
CA ASN A 120 6.43 -23.44 -4.80
C ASN A 120 6.85 -24.25 -6.05
N ASN A 121 7.29 -23.57 -7.12
CA ASN A 121 7.85 -24.16 -8.34
C ASN A 121 9.37 -24.27 -8.26
#